data_AF-A0A536L5B0-F1
#
_entry.id   AF-A0A536L5B0-F1
#
_cell.length_a   1.000
_cell.length_b   1.000
_cell.length_c   1.000
_cell.angle_alpha   90.00
_cell.angle_beta   90.00
_cell.angle_gamma   90.00
#
_symmetry.space_group_name_H-M   'P 1'
#
loop_
_entity.id
_entity.type
_entity.pdbx_description
1 polymer ?
#
loop_
_entity_poly.entity_id
_entity_poly.type
_entity_poly.pdbx_seq_one_letter_code
_entity_poly.pdbx_strand_id
1 'polypeptide(L)'
;MRRLAVVVSLVMTGLLAFSVTTVAFDLGAGRGVPLGAQGGGGGGGGSFLPAGNYHDTSVNAGFFDFSDPSIQMTVSVSDNTNIANPLVGPSTSNHEVDVFFNACNFGKGGLCGGGCFVPDGASDFTVSSNLSSAVLKTTVTATTASCQNNPVSGFTFPFSLTINWSGGASSGAFTNNGRYSCAGYMSQTMTTTASGSNIVATASASFLDAPLGPIDANINSFDQRIHAEGAAPDSCVPLGGGKGAGIGPQPPGDYHFVSQFASTPVIPDDPFASPYNIDASSFTNVFHPNGGPATIQVETDLHIFQFNGFNFIRACYVLPASAFTFSSQSATLHASIVPSTPMCEGTTNDGLPPSFTIDITWTATGPTATFRFTTSIGCGGGAHFGSSGVQTTAGANASGTISGIATSFQSPQASLNTNDVSFHIAGKSC
;
A
#
# COMPACT_ATOMS: atom_id res chain seq x y z
N MET A 1 -1.81 50.83 -21.44
CA MET A 1 -0.67 50.35 -20.62
C MET A 1 -1.20 49.41 -19.55
N ARG A 2 -0.41 48.36 -19.26
CA ARG A 2 -0.54 47.32 -18.22
C ARG A 2 -1.52 46.17 -18.44
N ARG A 3 -0.94 44.99 -18.22
CA ARG A 3 -1.33 43.61 -18.51
C ARG A 3 -2.07 43.00 -17.30
N LEU A 4 -3.02 42.10 -17.55
CA LEU A 4 -3.02 40.77 -16.91
C LEU A 4 -3.89 39.82 -17.74
N ALA A 5 -3.33 38.64 -18.04
CA ALA A 5 -3.83 37.68 -19.01
C ALA A 5 -4.78 36.67 -18.35
N VAL A 6 -5.90 36.44 -19.03
CA VAL A 6 -6.78 35.27 -18.90
C VAL A 6 -6.24 34.20 -19.84
N VAL A 7 -6.05 32.96 -19.36
CA VAL A 7 -5.97 31.78 -20.23
C VAL A 7 -6.76 30.65 -19.59
N VAL A 8 -7.86 30.30 -20.26
CA VAL A 8 -8.55 29.02 -20.19
C VAL A 8 -7.85 28.09 -21.19
N SER A 9 -7.52 26.83 -20.84
CA SER A 9 -7.65 25.66 -21.74
C SER A 9 -7.24 24.32 -21.11
N LEU A 10 -8.02 23.32 -21.55
CA LEU A 10 -7.94 21.87 -21.42
C LEU A 10 -6.59 21.20 -21.76
N VAL A 11 -6.39 20.02 -21.15
CA VAL A 11 -5.80 18.77 -21.71
C VAL A 11 -4.31 18.78 -22.12
N MET A 12 -3.61 17.71 -21.71
CA MET A 12 -2.27 17.26 -22.15
C MET A 12 -1.04 18.02 -21.65
N THR A 13 -0.50 17.67 -20.47
CA THR A 13 0.94 17.36 -20.28
C THR A 13 1.17 16.73 -18.89
N GLY A 14 1.71 15.51 -18.85
CA GLY A 14 1.98 14.76 -17.62
C GLY A 14 1.96 13.24 -17.76
N LEU A 15 1.97 12.72 -18.99
CA LEU A 15 2.41 11.36 -19.30
C LEU A 15 3.94 11.41 -19.52
N LEU A 16 4.66 10.66 -18.68
CA LEU A 16 5.98 10.00 -18.81
C LEU A 16 6.31 9.51 -17.38
N ALA A 17 5.83 8.33 -16.97
CA ALA A 17 6.51 7.02 -17.01
C ALA A 17 7.62 6.95 -15.94
N PHE A 18 7.56 6.14 -14.87
CA PHE A 18 7.30 4.69 -14.73
C PHE A 18 6.41 4.39 -13.49
N SER A 19 5.61 3.33 -13.32
CA SER A 19 5.29 2.11 -14.07
C SER A 19 3.96 1.53 -13.51
N VAL A 20 3.06 1.12 -14.40
CA VAL A 20 2.07 0.03 -14.28
C VAL A 20 1.44 -0.19 -12.89
N THR A 21 0.28 0.42 -12.65
CA THR A 21 -0.73 -0.13 -11.74
C THR A 21 -1.32 -1.39 -12.39
N THR A 22 -0.74 -2.57 -12.14
CA THR A 22 -1.49 -3.81 -12.33
C THR A 22 -2.53 -3.89 -11.23
N VAL A 23 -3.79 -3.64 -11.60
CA VAL A 23 -4.96 -4.03 -10.83
C VAL A 23 -5.02 -5.56 -10.86
N ALA A 24 -4.41 -6.22 -9.89
CA ALA A 24 -4.69 -7.63 -9.63
C ALA A 24 -5.96 -7.69 -8.77
N PHE A 25 -7.06 -8.14 -9.37
CA PHE A 25 -8.27 -8.51 -8.67
C PHE A 25 -7.96 -9.70 -7.76
N ASP A 26 -8.03 -9.52 -6.45
CA ASP A 26 -8.10 -10.62 -5.48
C ASP A 26 -9.57 -10.88 -5.14
N LEU A 27 -10.23 -11.71 -5.96
CA LEU A 27 -11.51 -12.31 -5.62
C LEU A 27 -11.23 -13.44 -4.63
N GLY A 28 -11.48 -13.17 -3.35
CA GLY A 28 -11.09 -14.05 -2.26
C GLY A 28 -11.75 -15.43 -2.26
N ALA A 29 -11.16 -16.36 -1.51
CA ALA A 29 -11.75 -16.91 -0.29
C ALA A 29 -10.97 -18.14 0.20
N GLY A 30 -10.69 -18.18 1.51
CA GLY A 30 -10.91 -19.41 2.28
C GLY A 30 -9.69 -20.22 2.69
N ARG A 31 -9.36 -20.10 3.98
CA ARG A 31 -8.75 -21.10 4.87
C ARG A 31 -7.26 -21.43 4.64
N GLY A 32 -6.44 -20.80 5.49
CA GLY A 32 -5.23 -21.42 6.05
C GLY A 32 -3.93 -20.71 5.67
N VAL A 33 -3.43 -19.91 6.62
CA VAL A 33 -2.12 -19.25 6.67
C VAL A 33 -1.98 -17.97 5.80
N PRO A 34 -2.17 -16.76 6.38
CA PRO A 34 -2.00 -15.50 5.67
C PRO A 34 -0.56 -15.01 5.79
N LEU A 35 0.19 -15.01 4.69
CA LEU A 35 1.37 -14.16 4.51
C LEU A 35 1.11 -13.27 3.30
N GLY A 36 0.33 -12.21 3.54
CA GLY A 36 -0.03 -11.23 2.52
C GLY A 36 1.14 -10.30 2.23
N ALA A 37 1.95 -10.66 1.23
CA ALA A 37 2.83 -9.74 0.53
C ALA A 37 2.08 -9.17 -0.69
N GLN A 38 1.25 -8.15 -0.48
CA GLN A 38 0.76 -7.29 -1.56
C GLN A 38 1.52 -5.96 -1.53
N GLY A 39 2.00 -5.56 -2.71
CA GLY A 39 2.88 -4.42 -2.92
C GLY A 39 2.32 -3.08 -2.46
N GLY A 40 3.25 -2.18 -2.14
CA GLY A 40 2.97 -0.81 -1.72
C GLY A 40 3.20 -0.63 -0.22
N GLY A 41 4.43 -0.26 0.15
CA GLY A 41 4.81 0.33 1.44
C GLY A 41 3.93 -0.01 2.64
N GLY A 42 4.17 -1.15 3.27
CA GLY A 42 3.51 -1.49 4.53
C GLY A 42 3.95 -2.86 5.00
N GLY A 43 4.84 -2.92 5.98
CA GLY A 43 5.20 -4.18 6.62
C GLY A 43 3.97 -4.86 7.24
N GLY A 44 3.92 -6.19 7.09
CA GLY A 44 3.24 -7.08 8.04
C GLY A 44 1.73 -6.89 8.22
N GLY A 45 0.96 -6.91 7.14
CA GLY A 45 -0.49 -7.11 7.22
C GLY A 45 -0.85 -8.58 7.38
N GLY A 46 -0.64 -9.17 8.56
CA GLY A 46 -1.12 -10.53 8.86
C GLY A 46 -0.40 -11.22 10.02
N SER A 47 -0.91 -11.03 11.25
CA SER A 47 -0.45 -11.70 12.49
C SER A 47 1.04 -11.54 12.86
N PHE A 48 1.37 -11.62 14.15
CA PHE A 48 2.76 -11.66 14.58
C PHE A 48 3.38 -13.02 14.21
N LEU A 49 4.50 -13.00 13.50
CA LEU A 49 5.21 -14.22 13.16
C LEU A 49 5.86 -14.81 14.42
N PRO A 50 5.95 -16.14 14.53
CA PRO A 50 6.80 -16.77 15.53
C PRO A 50 8.24 -16.28 15.43
N ALA A 51 9.00 -16.36 16.52
CA ALA A 51 10.42 -16.06 16.48
C ALA A 51 11.13 -16.97 15.45
N GLY A 52 11.99 -16.41 14.61
CA GLY A 52 12.61 -17.12 13.50
C GLY A 52 13.08 -16.22 12.37
N ASN A 53 13.48 -16.85 11.26
CA ASN A 53 13.89 -16.17 10.03
C ASN A 53 12.98 -16.58 8.87
N TYR A 54 12.55 -15.61 8.07
CA TYR A 54 11.66 -15.81 6.95
C TYR A 54 12.23 -15.09 5.72
N HIS A 55 12.02 -15.67 4.55
CA HIS A 55 12.53 -15.13 3.30
C HIS A 55 11.57 -15.45 2.16
N ASP A 56 10.98 -14.39 1.61
CA ASP A 56 10.00 -14.48 0.55
C ASP A 56 10.55 -13.72 -0.66
N THR A 57 10.67 -14.39 -1.78
CA THR A 57 11.08 -13.78 -3.05
C THR A 57 10.01 -14.01 -4.08
N SER A 58 9.68 -12.99 -4.87
CA SER A 58 8.86 -13.16 -6.04
C SER A 58 9.42 -12.41 -7.25
N VAL A 59 9.20 -12.99 -8.43
CA VAL A 59 9.40 -12.32 -9.71
C VAL A 59 8.09 -12.37 -10.47
N ASN A 60 7.61 -11.22 -10.91
CA ASN A 60 6.39 -11.10 -11.69
C ASN A 60 6.68 -10.59 -13.10
N ALA A 61 6.15 -11.27 -14.11
CA ALA A 61 6.16 -10.81 -15.50
C ALA A 61 4.73 -10.72 -16.04
N GLY A 62 4.35 -9.52 -16.51
CA GLY A 62 2.99 -9.24 -16.98
C GLY A 62 2.96 -8.89 -18.47
N PHE A 63 1.91 -9.33 -19.16
CA PHE A 63 1.60 -9.06 -20.57
C PHE A 63 0.11 -8.76 -20.70
N PHE A 64 -0.26 -7.64 -21.32
CA PHE A 64 -1.65 -7.21 -21.46
C PHE A 64 -1.89 -6.62 -22.85
N ASP A 65 -2.55 -7.38 -23.73
CA ASP A 65 -2.94 -6.91 -25.07
C ASP A 65 -4.46 -6.70 -25.17
N PHE A 66 -4.84 -5.44 -25.38
CA PHE A 66 -6.21 -5.02 -25.71
C PHE A 66 -6.23 -4.17 -26.99
N SER A 67 -5.14 -4.19 -27.77
CA SER A 67 -4.97 -3.31 -28.93
C SER A 67 -5.82 -3.74 -30.12
N ASP A 68 -6.05 -5.05 -30.28
CA ASP A 68 -6.92 -5.61 -31.30
C ASP A 68 -8.26 -6.05 -30.67
N PRO A 69 -9.41 -5.47 -31.06
CA PRO A 69 -10.71 -5.90 -30.54
C PRO A 69 -11.08 -7.33 -30.94
N SER A 70 -10.39 -7.93 -31.92
CA SER A 70 -10.60 -9.32 -32.34
C SER A 70 -9.80 -10.33 -31.51
N ILE A 71 -8.72 -9.91 -30.82
CA ILE A 71 -7.91 -10.77 -29.96
C ILE A 71 -7.47 -10.01 -28.70
N GLN A 72 -7.83 -10.53 -27.54
CA GLN A 72 -7.39 -10.01 -26.25
C GLN A 72 -6.65 -11.08 -25.47
N MET A 73 -5.57 -10.71 -24.79
CA MET A 73 -4.80 -11.65 -23.98
C MET A 73 -4.14 -10.96 -22.81
N THR A 74 -4.33 -11.54 -21.63
CA THR A 74 -3.71 -11.13 -20.37
C THR A 74 -2.98 -12.31 -19.77
N VAL A 75 -1.69 -12.14 -19.50
CA VAL A 75 -0.87 -13.13 -18.82
C VAL A 75 -0.10 -12.47 -17.69
N SER A 76 -0.13 -13.09 -16.52
CA SER A 76 0.72 -12.74 -15.39
C SER A 76 1.40 -14.01 -14.91
N VAL A 77 2.72 -14.00 -14.92
CA VAL A 77 3.55 -15.07 -14.36
C VAL A 77 4.11 -14.60 -13.04
N SER A 78 3.95 -15.39 -11.99
CA SER A 78 4.51 -15.14 -10.66
C SER A 78 5.36 -16.34 -10.26
N ASP A 79 6.67 -16.13 -10.13
CA ASP A 79 7.61 -17.12 -9.62
C ASP A 79 7.94 -16.76 -8.17
N ASN A 80 7.44 -17.58 -7.24
CA ASN A 80 7.45 -17.28 -5.81
C ASN A 80 8.24 -18.34 -5.05
N THR A 81 9.17 -17.92 -4.21
CA THR A 81 9.81 -18.75 -3.18
C THR A 81 9.47 -18.20 -1.81
N ASN A 82 8.99 -19.04 -0.91
CA ASN A 82 8.74 -18.68 0.49
C ASN A 82 9.48 -19.66 1.39
N ILE A 83 10.30 -19.13 2.30
CA ILE A 83 11.09 -19.90 3.25
C ILE A 83 10.71 -19.45 4.66
N ALA A 84 10.23 -20.38 5.49
CA ALA A 84 9.96 -20.13 6.90
C ALA A 84 10.88 -20.99 7.77
N ASN A 85 11.65 -20.35 8.65
CA ASN A 85 12.53 -21.02 9.61
C ASN A 85 12.21 -20.52 11.03
N PRO A 86 11.07 -20.96 11.62
CA PRO A 86 10.77 -20.64 13.01
C PRO A 86 11.81 -21.28 13.94
N LEU A 87 12.12 -20.60 15.05
CA LEU A 87 13.01 -21.11 16.09
C LEU A 87 12.43 -22.36 16.77
N VAL A 88 11.10 -22.42 16.85
CA VAL A 88 10.35 -23.56 17.38
C VAL A 88 9.36 -24.03 16.31
N GLY A 89 9.54 -25.27 15.85
CA GLY A 89 8.72 -25.87 14.80
C GLY A 89 9.53 -26.27 13.57
N PRO A 90 8.89 -26.86 12.56
CA PRO A 90 9.58 -27.25 11.33
C PRO A 90 9.91 -26.03 10.46
N SER A 91 11.07 -26.07 9.83
CA SER A 91 11.36 -25.22 8.67
C SER A 91 10.57 -25.69 7.45
N THR A 92 10.08 -24.74 6.66
CA THR A 92 9.43 -25.01 5.36
C THR A 92 10.07 -24.17 4.27
N SER A 93 10.07 -24.71 3.05
CA SER A 93 10.45 -24.01 1.83
C SER A 93 9.47 -24.41 0.75
N ASN A 94 8.81 -23.43 0.14
CA ASN A 94 7.95 -23.64 -1.02
C ASN A 94 8.48 -22.81 -2.19
N HIS A 95 8.45 -23.38 -3.39
CA HIS A 95 8.75 -22.68 -4.64
C HIS A 95 7.72 -23.08 -5.67
N GLU A 96 7.05 -22.11 -6.27
CA GLU A 96 5.96 -22.33 -7.21
C GLU A 96 5.94 -21.22 -8.26
N VAL A 97 5.67 -21.60 -9.52
CA VAL A 97 5.46 -20.68 -10.62
C VAL A 97 3.99 -20.73 -11.01
N ASP A 98 3.28 -19.62 -10.80
CA ASP A 98 1.88 -19.49 -11.14
C ASP A 98 1.73 -18.69 -12.43
N VAL A 99 0.99 -19.21 -13.40
CA VAL A 99 0.63 -18.50 -14.63
C VAL A 99 -0.86 -18.25 -14.64
N PHE A 100 -1.25 -17.00 -14.33
CA PHE A 100 -2.60 -16.53 -14.61
C PHE A 100 -2.71 -16.16 -16.08
N PHE A 101 -3.73 -16.68 -16.74
CA PHE A 101 -3.91 -16.53 -18.19
C PHE A 101 -5.39 -16.33 -18.51
N ASN A 102 -5.69 -15.33 -19.34
CA ASN A 102 -7.00 -15.10 -19.92
C ASN A 102 -6.81 -14.67 -21.37
N ALA A 103 -7.51 -15.30 -22.31
CA ALA A 103 -7.48 -14.90 -23.70
C ALA A 103 -8.83 -15.09 -24.40
N CYS A 104 -9.11 -14.19 -25.32
CA CYS A 104 -10.30 -14.19 -26.17
C CYS A 104 -9.88 -13.98 -27.61
N ASN A 105 -10.19 -14.92 -28.50
CA ASN A 105 -10.07 -14.78 -29.95
C ASN A 105 -11.47 -14.73 -30.56
N PHE A 106 -11.98 -13.51 -30.73
CA PHE A 106 -13.30 -13.25 -31.31
C PHE A 106 -13.33 -13.44 -32.83
N GLY A 107 -12.17 -13.38 -33.51
CA GLY A 107 -12.04 -13.59 -34.96
C GLY A 107 -12.22 -15.06 -35.40
N LYS A 108 -11.85 -16.02 -34.54
CA LYS A 108 -12.00 -17.47 -34.79
C LYS A 108 -13.07 -18.11 -33.91
N GLY A 109 -14.34 -17.82 -34.20
CA GLY A 109 -15.46 -18.54 -33.60
C GLY A 109 -15.71 -18.24 -32.11
N GLY A 110 -15.14 -17.15 -31.58
CA GLY A 110 -15.44 -16.68 -30.22
C GLY A 110 -14.78 -17.48 -29.10
N LEU A 111 -13.61 -18.09 -29.34
CA LEU A 111 -12.88 -18.83 -28.31
C LEU A 111 -12.44 -17.88 -27.20
N CYS A 112 -13.04 -18.03 -26.02
CA CYS A 112 -12.71 -17.25 -24.84
C CYS A 112 -12.51 -18.20 -23.67
N GLY A 113 -11.47 -17.96 -22.89
CA GLY A 113 -11.15 -18.81 -21.76
C GLY A 113 -10.05 -18.24 -20.90
N GLY A 114 -9.79 -18.93 -19.80
CA GLY A 114 -8.73 -18.56 -18.89
C GLY A 114 -8.68 -19.46 -17.67
N GLY A 115 -7.78 -19.13 -16.77
CA GLY A 115 -7.57 -19.80 -15.50
C GLY A 115 -6.16 -19.55 -14.99
N CYS A 116 -5.74 -20.37 -14.06
CA CYS A 116 -4.38 -20.38 -13.55
C CYS A 116 -3.81 -21.80 -13.61
N PHE A 117 -2.56 -21.91 -14.03
CA PHE A 117 -1.85 -23.18 -14.04
C PHE A 117 -0.42 -23.04 -13.54
N VAL A 118 0.11 -24.15 -13.03
CA VAL A 118 1.51 -24.30 -12.64
C VAL A 118 2.23 -25.03 -13.77
N PRO A 119 3.23 -24.41 -14.43
CA PRO A 119 3.97 -25.05 -15.51
C PRO A 119 4.63 -26.36 -15.03
N ASP A 120 4.56 -27.40 -15.86
CA ASP A 120 5.07 -28.74 -15.50
C ASP A 120 6.61 -28.78 -15.46
N GLY A 121 7.29 -27.89 -16.19
CA GLY A 121 8.74 -27.80 -16.26
C GLY A 121 9.32 -26.67 -15.39
N ALA A 122 10.32 -26.99 -14.55
CA ALA A 122 11.04 -26.00 -13.76
C ALA A 122 11.81 -24.94 -14.60
N SER A 123 12.03 -25.21 -15.90
CA SER A 123 12.64 -24.29 -16.85
C SER A 123 11.63 -23.59 -17.77
N ASP A 124 10.33 -23.81 -17.56
CA ASP A 124 9.29 -23.23 -18.42
C ASP A 124 9.20 -21.72 -18.25
N PHE A 125 9.62 -21.18 -17.09
CA PHE A 125 9.77 -19.76 -16.87
C PHE A 125 11.21 -19.44 -16.47
N THR A 126 11.81 -18.44 -17.10
CA THR A 126 13.16 -17.96 -16.78
C THR A 126 13.20 -16.44 -16.83
N VAL A 127 13.94 -15.85 -15.90
CA VAL A 127 14.12 -14.39 -15.83
C VAL A 127 15.60 -14.07 -15.71
N SER A 128 16.05 -13.07 -16.47
CA SER A 128 17.41 -12.54 -16.35
C SER A 128 17.60 -11.83 -15.01
N SER A 129 18.78 -11.99 -14.40
CA SER A 129 19.09 -11.41 -13.09
C SER A 129 19.05 -9.89 -13.03
N ASN A 130 19.13 -9.21 -14.18
CA ASN A 130 19.04 -7.75 -14.29
C ASN A 130 17.65 -7.26 -14.74
N LEU A 131 16.65 -8.16 -14.77
CA LEU A 131 15.26 -7.91 -15.18
C LEU A 131 15.11 -7.35 -16.60
N SER A 132 16.11 -7.55 -17.47
CA SER A 132 16.06 -7.07 -18.87
C SER A 132 15.28 -8.00 -19.80
N SER A 133 15.09 -9.26 -19.40
CA SER A 133 14.33 -10.25 -20.15
C SER A 133 13.71 -11.31 -19.25
N ALA A 134 12.59 -11.86 -19.70
CA ALA A 134 11.97 -13.06 -19.16
C ALA A 134 11.42 -13.91 -20.31
N VAL A 135 11.29 -15.22 -20.14
CA VAL A 135 10.70 -16.12 -21.12
C VAL A 135 9.81 -17.11 -20.39
N LEU A 136 8.54 -17.17 -20.79
CA LEU A 136 7.63 -18.28 -20.50
C LEU A 136 7.54 -19.13 -21.77
N LYS A 137 7.80 -20.43 -21.67
CA LYS A 137 7.62 -21.40 -22.74
C LYS A 137 7.11 -22.70 -22.13
N THR A 138 5.83 -22.98 -22.34
CA THR A 138 5.17 -24.12 -21.71
C THR A 138 4.12 -24.74 -22.63
N THR A 139 3.70 -25.97 -22.30
CA THR A 139 2.60 -26.68 -22.95
C THR A 139 1.58 -27.03 -21.88
N VAL A 140 0.37 -26.50 -21.99
CA VAL A 140 -0.70 -26.79 -21.04
C VAL A 140 -1.48 -28.00 -21.53
N THR A 141 -1.63 -28.99 -20.67
CA THR A 141 -2.35 -30.24 -20.94
C THR A 141 -3.56 -30.37 -20.01
N ALA A 142 -4.41 -31.37 -20.24
CA ALA A 142 -5.54 -31.67 -19.36
C ALA A 142 -5.11 -32.12 -17.94
N THR A 143 -3.82 -32.45 -17.74
CA THR A 143 -3.26 -32.89 -16.46
C THR A 143 -2.35 -31.86 -15.80
N THR A 144 -2.08 -30.72 -16.46
CA THR A 144 -1.29 -29.64 -15.89
C THR A 144 -2.00 -29.10 -14.64
N ALA A 145 -1.26 -28.93 -13.55
CA ALA A 145 -1.83 -28.54 -12.26
C ALA A 145 -2.44 -27.13 -12.32
N SER A 146 -3.58 -26.93 -11.66
CA SER A 146 -4.22 -25.62 -11.54
C SER A 146 -3.83 -24.91 -10.24
N CYS A 147 -3.62 -23.60 -10.27
CA CYS A 147 -3.42 -22.82 -9.05
C CYS A 147 -4.77 -22.70 -8.30
N GLN A 148 -4.77 -22.96 -6.98
CA GLN A 148 -5.87 -22.66 -6.04
C GLN A 148 -7.30 -23.01 -6.53
N ASN A 149 -7.48 -24.14 -7.22
CA ASN A 149 -8.76 -24.58 -7.81
C ASN A 149 -9.31 -23.65 -8.91
N ASN A 150 -8.47 -22.92 -9.63
CA ASN A 150 -8.83 -22.11 -10.78
C ASN A 150 -8.30 -22.73 -12.09
N PRO A 151 -8.81 -23.89 -12.53
CA PRO A 151 -8.28 -24.59 -13.70
C PRO A 151 -8.52 -23.82 -14.99
N VAL A 152 -7.59 -23.98 -15.93
CA VAL A 152 -7.74 -23.44 -17.29
C VAL A 152 -8.97 -24.05 -17.95
N SER A 153 -9.82 -23.20 -18.53
CA SER A 153 -11.02 -23.58 -19.25
C SER A 153 -11.21 -22.74 -20.53
N GLY A 154 -12.06 -23.20 -21.45
CA GLY A 154 -12.38 -22.47 -22.70
C GLY A 154 -11.45 -22.75 -23.88
N PHE A 155 -10.42 -23.59 -23.71
CA PHE A 155 -9.49 -23.97 -24.77
C PHE A 155 -9.43 -25.49 -24.97
N THR A 156 -9.03 -25.92 -26.17
CA THR A 156 -8.72 -27.33 -26.43
C THR A 156 -7.32 -27.66 -25.96
N PHE A 157 -7.19 -28.70 -25.13
CA PHE A 157 -5.90 -29.22 -24.69
C PHE A 157 -5.36 -30.29 -25.65
N PRO A 158 -4.03 -30.39 -25.84
CA PRO A 158 -3.01 -29.49 -25.31
C PRO A 158 -2.88 -28.21 -26.16
N PHE A 159 -2.40 -27.13 -25.55
CA PHE A 159 -1.99 -25.93 -26.28
C PHE A 159 -0.60 -25.46 -25.83
N SER A 160 0.15 -24.86 -26.75
CA SER A 160 1.44 -24.24 -26.42
C SER A 160 1.26 -22.75 -26.13
N LEU A 161 2.05 -22.24 -25.19
CA LEU A 161 2.13 -20.82 -24.86
C LEU A 161 3.60 -20.42 -24.77
N THR A 162 3.98 -19.38 -25.49
CA THR A 162 5.32 -18.78 -25.42
C THR A 162 5.21 -17.26 -25.35
N ILE A 163 5.80 -16.66 -24.32
CA ILE A 163 5.87 -15.22 -24.14
C ILE A 163 7.33 -14.84 -23.88
N ASN A 164 7.80 -13.86 -24.63
CA ASN A 164 9.13 -13.28 -24.44
C ASN A 164 8.98 -11.84 -23.99
N TRP A 165 9.57 -11.51 -22.86
CA TRP A 165 9.73 -10.14 -22.38
C TRP A 165 11.16 -9.70 -22.64
N SER A 166 11.33 -8.47 -23.11
CA SER A 166 12.64 -7.87 -23.36
C SER A 166 12.58 -6.36 -23.18
N GLY A 167 13.64 -5.77 -22.63
CA GLY A 167 13.80 -4.32 -22.54
C GLY A 167 15.17 -3.94 -22.02
N GLY A 168 15.26 -2.76 -21.42
CA GLY A 168 16.47 -2.30 -20.73
C GLY A 168 16.71 -3.03 -19.42
N ALA A 169 17.94 -2.98 -18.93
CA ALA A 169 18.26 -3.39 -17.55
C ALA A 169 17.41 -2.61 -16.54
N SER A 170 17.32 -3.13 -15.32
CA SER A 170 16.54 -2.52 -14.24
C SER A 170 16.78 -1.00 -14.12
N SER A 171 15.67 -0.26 -13.99
CA SER A 171 15.67 1.21 -13.86
C SER A 171 16.11 1.68 -12.49
N GLY A 172 16.17 0.77 -11.51
CA GLY A 172 16.50 1.07 -10.12
C GLY A 172 15.98 0.01 -9.16
N ALA A 173 16.45 0.08 -7.92
CA ALA A 173 15.93 -0.73 -6.83
C ALA A 173 15.43 0.18 -5.70
N PHE A 174 14.32 -0.24 -5.10
CA PHE A 174 13.74 0.30 -3.90
C PHE A 174 14.09 -0.66 -2.77
N THR A 175 14.68 -0.16 -1.68
CA THR A 175 14.93 -0.95 -0.48
C THR A 175 14.30 -0.25 0.71
N ASN A 176 13.54 -1.00 1.50
CA ASN A 176 12.94 -0.55 2.74
C ASN A 176 13.34 -1.49 3.88
N ASN A 177 13.97 -0.95 4.90
CA ASN A 177 14.26 -1.64 6.14
C ASN A 177 13.28 -1.15 7.21
N GLY A 178 12.54 -2.06 7.82
CA GLY A 178 11.63 -1.83 8.92
C GLY A 178 12.08 -2.57 10.18
N ARG A 179 11.84 -1.98 11.34
CA ARG A 179 11.97 -2.64 12.64
C ARG A 179 10.77 -2.30 13.50
N TYR A 180 9.95 -3.29 13.78
CA TYR A 180 8.89 -3.25 14.76
C TYR A 180 9.40 -3.75 16.12
N SER A 181 8.96 -3.10 17.20
CA SER A 181 9.18 -3.54 18.56
C SER A 181 7.98 -3.22 19.44
N CYS A 182 7.50 -4.19 20.21
CA CYS A 182 6.44 -3.99 21.20
C CYS A 182 6.66 -4.91 22.39
N ALA A 183 6.76 -4.33 23.60
CA ALA A 183 7.13 -5.03 24.82
C ALA A 183 8.41 -5.89 24.64
N GLY A 184 8.25 -7.22 24.54
CA GLY A 184 9.34 -8.18 24.32
C GLY A 184 9.39 -8.79 22.91
N TYR A 185 8.48 -8.40 22.01
CA TYR A 185 8.48 -8.83 20.62
C TYR A 185 9.22 -7.83 19.73
N MET A 186 9.97 -8.34 18.77
CA MET A 186 10.70 -7.55 17.80
C MET A 186 10.63 -8.23 16.43
N SER A 187 10.47 -7.42 15.38
CA SER A 187 10.50 -7.91 14.01
C SER A 187 11.28 -6.93 13.15
N GLN A 188 12.28 -7.43 12.44
CA GLN A 188 13.05 -6.71 11.44
C GLN A 188 12.62 -7.21 10.07
N THR A 189 12.41 -6.29 9.15
CA THR A 189 12.04 -6.59 7.78
C THR A 189 12.97 -5.82 6.86
N MET A 190 13.51 -6.46 5.85
CA MET A 190 14.13 -5.80 4.71
C MET A 190 13.35 -6.22 3.47
N THR A 191 12.80 -5.27 2.75
CA THR A 191 12.14 -5.49 1.47
C THR A 191 12.91 -4.77 0.38
N THR A 192 13.29 -5.48 -0.66
CA THR A 192 13.86 -4.92 -1.89
C THR A 192 12.94 -5.20 -3.06
N THR A 193 12.58 -4.17 -3.81
CA THR A 193 11.85 -4.31 -5.07
C THR A 193 12.65 -3.68 -6.20
N ALA A 194 12.55 -4.27 -7.38
CA ALA A 194 13.17 -3.72 -8.59
C ALA A 194 12.26 -3.96 -9.78
N SER A 195 12.37 -3.11 -10.80
CA SER A 195 11.61 -3.23 -12.03
C SER A 195 12.53 -3.11 -13.24
N GLY A 196 12.16 -3.82 -14.30
CA GLY A 196 12.78 -3.70 -15.62
C GLY A 196 12.41 -2.36 -16.27
N SER A 197 13.29 -1.84 -17.13
CA SER A 197 13.07 -0.57 -17.83
C SER A 197 12.56 -0.81 -19.25
N ASN A 198 11.49 -0.11 -19.65
CA ASN A 198 10.96 -0.15 -21.03
C ASN A 198 10.75 -1.59 -21.53
N ILE A 199 10.14 -2.43 -20.69
CA ILE A 199 9.88 -3.82 -21.03
C ILE A 199 8.77 -3.87 -22.07
N VAL A 200 9.04 -4.57 -23.17
CA VAL A 200 8.04 -4.99 -24.15
C VAL A 200 7.93 -6.51 -24.14
N ALA A 201 6.79 -7.03 -24.57
CA ALA A 201 6.62 -8.46 -24.71
C ALA A 201 5.90 -8.87 -25.99
N THR A 202 6.24 -10.06 -26.46
CA THR A 202 5.60 -10.76 -27.59
C THR A 202 5.04 -12.07 -27.11
N ALA A 203 3.82 -12.41 -27.50
CA ALA A 203 3.17 -13.66 -27.12
C ALA A 203 2.81 -14.49 -28.36
N SER A 204 2.91 -15.81 -28.25
CA SER A 204 2.46 -16.75 -29.27
C SER A 204 1.82 -17.94 -28.59
N ALA A 205 0.73 -18.43 -29.18
CA ALA A 205 0.04 -19.61 -28.67
C ALA A 205 -0.59 -20.38 -29.84
N SER A 206 -0.76 -21.69 -29.69
CA SER A 206 -1.26 -22.55 -30.78
C SER A 206 -2.71 -22.27 -31.19
N PHE A 207 -3.48 -21.55 -30.37
CA PHE A 207 -4.85 -21.10 -30.69
C PHE A 207 -4.90 -19.68 -31.30
N LEU A 208 -3.75 -19.02 -31.46
CA LEU A 208 -3.63 -17.73 -32.13
C LEU A 208 -3.21 -17.95 -33.59
N ASP A 209 -3.70 -17.08 -34.49
CA ASP A 209 -3.35 -17.13 -35.91
C ASP A 209 -1.98 -16.50 -36.21
N ALA A 210 -1.56 -15.55 -35.38
CA ALA A 210 -0.26 -14.90 -35.42
C ALA A 210 0.19 -14.53 -34.00
N PRO A 211 1.49 -14.32 -33.77
CA PRO A 211 1.98 -13.77 -32.53
C PRO A 211 1.43 -12.36 -32.25
N LEU A 212 1.23 -12.04 -30.98
CA LEU A 212 0.88 -10.71 -30.47
C LEU A 212 2.14 -9.93 -30.08
N GLY A 213 2.03 -8.60 -30.09
CA GLY A 213 3.11 -7.68 -29.72
C GLY A 213 4.12 -7.38 -30.83
N PRO A 214 5.17 -6.58 -30.53
CA PRO A 214 5.56 -6.11 -29.20
C PRO A 214 4.59 -5.07 -28.61
N ILE A 215 4.23 -5.25 -27.34
CA ILE A 215 3.44 -4.29 -26.55
C ILE A 215 4.12 -4.01 -25.21
N ASP A 216 3.74 -2.91 -24.56
CA ASP A 216 4.21 -2.57 -23.22
C ASP A 216 3.90 -3.69 -22.22
N ALA A 217 4.88 -4.00 -21.38
CA ALA A 217 4.85 -5.10 -20.44
C ALA A 217 5.66 -4.75 -19.18
N ASN A 218 5.73 -5.68 -18.24
CA ASN A 218 6.51 -5.48 -17.01
C ASN A 218 7.27 -6.74 -16.61
N ILE A 219 8.44 -6.53 -15.98
CA ILE A 219 9.15 -7.53 -15.18
C ILE A 219 9.49 -6.83 -13.86
N ASN A 220 9.06 -7.40 -12.74
CA ASN A 220 9.29 -6.87 -11.40
C ASN A 220 9.86 -7.97 -10.50
N SER A 221 10.68 -7.60 -9.53
CA SER A 221 11.13 -8.50 -8.47
C SER A 221 10.82 -7.93 -7.09
N PHE A 222 10.69 -8.83 -6.13
CA PHE A 222 10.49 -8.59 -4.72
C PHE A 222 11.34 -9.60 -3.93
N ASP A 223 12.12 -9.13 -2.97
CA ASP A 223 12.84 -9.94 -1.97
C ASP A 223 12.52 -9.34 -0.61
N GLN A 224 11.90 -10.12 0.27
CA GLN A 224 11.61 -9.75 1.63
C GLN A 224 12.25 -10.73 2.59
N ARG A 225 13.01 -10.20 3.55
CA ARG A 225 13.62 -10.95 4.65
C ARG A 225 13.06 -10.45 5.95
N ILE A 226 12.59 -11.38 6.77
CA ILE A 226 12.04 -11.06 8.10
C ILE A 226 12.81 -11.84 9.14
N HIS A 227 13.23 -11.14 10.19
CA HIS A 227 13.75 -11.74 11.41
C HIS A 227 12.83 -11.35 12.56
N ALA A 228 12.21 -12.32 13.20
CA ALA A 228 11.32 -12.11 14.34
C ALA A 228 11.94 -12.69 15.63
N GLU A 229 11.78 -11.99 16.74
CA GLU A 229 12.23 -12.39 18.07
C GLU A 229 11.13 -12.19 19.10
N GLY A 230 11.08 -13.10 20.08
CA GLY A 230 10.10 -13.05 21.17
C GLY A 230 8.70 -13.48 20.75
N ALA A 231 7.72 -13.19 21.62
CA ALA A 231 6.30 -13.44 21.38
C ALA A 231 5.53 -12.16 21.67
N ALA A 232 4.65 -11.75 20.76
CA ALA A 232 3.83 -10.56 20.92
C ALA A 232 2.64 -10.87 21.86
N PRO A 233 2.48 -10.12 22.96
CA PRO A 233 1.23 -10.15 23.74
C PRO A 233 0.04 -9.65 22.92
N ASP A 234 -1.18 -10.06 23.29
CA ASP A 234 -2.44 -9.57 22.66
C ASP A 234 -2.62 -8.05 22.73
N SER A 235 -1.96 -7.39 23.68
CA SER A 235 -1.96 -5.93 23.84
C SER A 235 -1.05 -5.19 22.84
N CYS A 236 -0.19 -5.91 22.11
CA CYS A 236 0.57 -5.33 21.03
C CYS A 236 -0.31 -5.12 19.81
N VAL A 237 -0.38 -3.88 19.36
CA VAL A 237 -1.14 -3.51 18.17
C VAL A 237 -0.22 -3.67 16.95
N PRO A 238 -0.59 -4.48 15.93
CA PRO A 238 0.13 -4.47 14.67
C PRO A 238 -0.03 -3.08 14.05
N LEU A 239 1.08 -2.48 13.66
CA LEU A 239 1.02 -1.27 12.85
C LEU A 239 0.54 -1.70 11.47
N GLY A 240 -0.75 -1.52 11.19
CA GLY A 240 -1.28 -1.64 9.84
C GLY A 240 -0.41 -0.81 8.91
N GLY A 241 -0.01 -1.41 7.77
CA GLY A 241 0.97 -0.90 6.81
C GLY A 241 1.27 0.59 6.97
N GLY A 242 2.51 0.88 7.38
CA GLY A 242 2.93 2.20 7.84
C GLY A 242 2.31 3.30 6.99
N LYS A 243 1.76 4.33 7.66
CA LYS A 243 1.24 5.55 7.02
C LYS A 243 2.41 6.28 6.34
N GLY A 244 2.81 5.77 5.18
CA GLY A 244 3.93 6.20 4.36
C GLY A 244 3.45 6.70 2.99
N ALA A 245 2.15 6.95 2.82
CA ALA A 245 1.69 7.84 1.77
C ALA A 245 2.10 9.26 2.17
N GLY A 246 3.33 9.63 1.82
CA GLY A 246 3.76 11.02 1.86
C GLY A 246 2.76 11.88 1.07
N ILE A 247 2.65 13.15 1.46
CA ILE A 247 2.17 14.20 0.56
C ILE A 247 2.79 14.00 -0.83
N GLY A 248 2.01 14.31 -1.87
CA GLY A 248 2.36 14.07 -3.27
C GLY A 248 3.76 14.60 -3.68
N PRO A 249 4.20 14.33 -4.92
CA PRO A 249 5.58 14.53 -5.35
C PRO A 249 6.14 15.88 -4.89
N GLN A 250 7.16 15.82 -4.04
CA GLN A 250 7.86 16.99 -3.53
C GLN A 250 9.03 17.32 -4.45
N PRO A 251 9.39 18.61 -4.61
CA PRO A 251 10.62 18.97 -5.31
C PRO A 251 11.86 18.39 -4.58
N PRO A 252 13.04 18.40 -5.21
CA PRO A 252 14.27 18.03 -4.54
C PRO A 252 14.51 18.90 -3.30
N GLY A 253 14.94 18.32 -2.19
CA GLY A 253 15.11 19.01 -0.92
C GLY A 253 15.07 18.08 0.29
N ASP A 254 15.10 18.70 1.47
CA ASP A 254 15.00 18.03 2.77
C ASP A 254 13.67 18.38 3.44
N TYR A 255 13.06 17.39 4.09
CA TYR A 255 11.74 17.54 4.68
C TYR A 255 11.65 16.78 5.99
N HIS A 256 10.91 17.32 6.95
CA HIS A 256 10.74 16.73 8.27
C HIS A 256 9.34 16.93 8.79
N PHE A 257 8.59 15.85 8.97
CA PHE A 257 7.19 15.83 9.37
C PHE A 257 7.02 15.09 10.68
N VAL A 258 6.44 15.78 11.66
CA VAL A 258 6.08 15.22 12.95
C VAL A 258 4.58 15.34 13.11
N SER A 259 3.91 14.27 13.51
CA SER A 259 2.51 14.29 13.88
C SER A 259 2.20 13.45 15.11
N GLN A 260 1.17 13.87 15.81
CA GLN A 260 0.58 13.20 16.96
C GLN A 260 -0.91 13.05 16.67
N PHE A 261 -1.48 11.91 17.04
CA PHE A 261 -2.83 11.55 16.64
C PHE A 261 -3.49 10.70 17.72
N ALA A 262 -4.68 11.09 18.16
CA ALA A 262 -5.52 10.33 19.05
C ALA A 262 -6.85 10.04 18.34
N SER A 263 -7.27 8.78 18.31
CA SER A 263 -8.48 8.35 17.61
C SER A 263 -9.37 7.49 18.48
N THR A 264 -10.68 7.65 18.34
CA THR A 264 -11.66 6.79 18.98
C THR A 264 -12.93 6.69 18.15
N PRO A 265 -13.52 5.49 18.02
CA PRO A 265 -14.91 5.37 17.64
C PRO A 265 -15.80 5.86 18.80
N VAL A 266 -16.93 6.47 18.48
CA VAL A 266 -17.95 6.98 19.41
C VAL A 266 -19.30 6.49 18.95
N ILE A 267 -19.99 5.78 19.84
CA ILE A 267 -21.38 5.38 19.62
C ILE A 267 -22.26 6.57 20.06
N PRO A 268 -23.08 7.12 19.15
CA PRO A 268 -23.96 8.24 19.49
C PRO A 268 -25.11 7.82 20.43
N ASP A 269 -25.71 8.80 21.11
CA ASP A 269 -26.89 8.58 21.97
C ASP A 269 -28.13 8.19 21.15
N ASP A 270 -28.22 8.65 19.90
CA ASP A 270 -29.24 8.20 18.96
C ASP A 270 -28.94 6.76 18.52
N PRO A 271 -29.77 5.77 18.90
CA PRO A 271 -29.51 4.37 18.59
C PRO A 271 -29.62 4.06 17.09
N PHE A 272 -30.15 4.98 16.28
CA PHE A 272 -30.26 4.81 14.83
C PHE A 272 -29.10 5.44 14.05
N ALA A 273 -28.24 6.21 14.73
CA ALA A 273 -27.07 6.83 14.11
C ALA A 273 -25.89 5.86 14.06
N SER A 274 -25.14 5.88 12.95
CA SER A 274 -23.91 5.10 12.81
C SER A 274 -22.80 5.65 13.72
N PRO A 275 -21.84 4.83 14.18
CA PRO A 275 -20.72 5.31 14.97
C PRO A 275 -19.91 6.39 14.24
N TYR A 276 -19.45 7.38 14.99
CA TYR A 276 -18.50 8.39 14.52
C TYR A 276 -17.08 7.94 14.85
N ASN A 277 -16.12 8.20 13.97
CA ASN A 277 -14.70 8.19 14.30
C ASN A 277 -14.27 9.63 14.55
N ILE A 278 -13.69 9.84 15.72
CA ILE A 278 -13.17 11.13 16.14
C ILE A 278 -11.66 11.03 16.17
N ASP A 279 -11.01 11.89 15.40
CA ASP A 279 -9.57 11.95 15.34
C ASP A 279 -9.08 13.36 15.69
N ALA A 280 -8.27 13.47 16.73
CA ALA A 280 -7.55 14.68 17.07
C ALA A 280 -6.10 14.53 16.64
N SER A 281 -5.58 15.49 15.88
CA SER A 281 -4.19 15.49 15.45
C SER A 281 -3.51 16.81 15.70
N SER A 282 -2.21 16.78 15.96
CA SER A 282 -1.35 17.94 15.78
C SER A 282 -0.17 17.55 14.90
N PHE A 283 0.33 18.48 14.10
CA PHE A 283 1.49 18.24 13.27
C PHE A 283 2.38 19.46 13.11
N THR A 284 3.64 19.19 12.79
CA THR A 284 4.64 20.16 12.39
C THR A 284 5.32 19.64 11.16
N ASN A 285 5.19 20.36 10.05
CA ASN A 285 5.80 20.01 8.77
C ASN A 285 6.83 21.07 8.38
N VAL A 286 8.07 20.64 8.22
CA VAL A 286 9.19 21.49 7.78
C VAL A 286 9.54 21.12 6.34
N PHE A 287 9.59 22.13 5.47
CA PHE A 287 9.91 21.98 4.05
C PHE A 287 11.15 22.79 3.71
N HIS A 288 12.23 22.13 3.26
CA HIS A 288 13.46 22.76 2.78
C HIS A 288 13.71 22.37 1.31
N PRO A 289 12.93 22.91 0.35
CA PRO A 289 13.16 22.66 -1.07
C PRO A 289 14.49 23.28 -1.54
N ASN A 290 15.21 22.58 -2.40
CA ASN A 290 16.43 23.08 -3.02
C ASN A 290 16.12 24.32 -3.87
N GLY A 291 16.81 25.42 -3.59
CA GLY A 291 16.66 26.69 -4.32
C GLY A 291 15.40 27.49 -3.98
N GLY A 292 14.61 27.05 -2.99
CA GLY A 292 13.47 27.79 -2.44
C GLY A 292 13.69 28.18 -0.97
N PRO A 293 12.83 29.04 -0.40
CA PRO A 293 12.84 29.33 1.02
C PRO A 293 12.33 28.13 1.83
N ALA A 294 12.88 27.96 3.03
CA ALA A 294 12.36 27.05 4.04
C ALA A 294 10.97 27.52 4.52
N THR A 295 10.02 26.60 4.69
CA THR A 295 8.72 26.88 5.30
C THR A 295 8.40 25.89 6.42
N ILE A 296 7.59 26.34 7.38
CA ILE A 296 7.12 25.53 8.50
C ILE A 296 5.60 25.69 8.58
N GLN A 297 4.89 24.57 8.64
CA GLN A 297 3.46 24.52 8.93
C GLN A 297 3.25 23.83 10.29
N VAL A 298 2.43 24.45 11.14
CA VAL A 298 2.03 23.89 12.44
C VAL A 298 0.53 24.02 12.56
N GLU A 299 -0.15 22.92 12.87
CA GLU A 299 -1.61 22.88 12.93
C GLU A 299 -2.08 21.83 13.95
N THR A 300 -3.29 22.04 14.46
CA THR A 300 -4.03 21.08 15.28
C THR A 300 -5.41 20.93 14.69
N ASP A 301 -5.78 19.70 14.35
CA ASP A 301 -7.00 19.40 13.62
C ASP A 301 -7.89 18.46 14.40
N LEU A 302 -9.19 18.68 14.29
CA LEU A 302 -10.23 17.73 14.68
C LEU A 302 -10.93 17.22 13.43
N HIS A 303 -10.78 15.92 13.17
CA HIS A 303 -11.54 15.21 12.15
C HIS A 303 -12.68 14.44 12.79
N ILE A 304 -13.86 14.54 12.17
CA ILE A 304 -15.05 13.75 12.53
C ILE A 304 -15.53 13.05 11.28
N PHE A 305 -15.52 11.73 11.32
CA PHE A 305 -15.93 10.89 10.21
C PHE A 305 -17.10 9.98 10.61
N GLN A 306 -18.13 9.90 9.78
CA GLN A 306 -19.22 8.93 9.95
C GLN A 306 -19.45 8.20 8.63
N PHE A 307 -19.49 6.87 8.70
CA PHE A 307 -19.86 6.02 7.57
C PHE A 307 -21.29 5.55 7.76
N ASN A 308 -22.21 5.99 6.90
CA ASN A 308 -23.62 5.56 6.92
C ASN A 308 -24.06 5.08 5.53
N GLY A 309 -23.47 3.97 5.07
CA GLY A 309 -23.72 3.41 3.73
C GLY A 309 -23.11 4.29 2.63
N PHE A 310 -23.97 4.93 1.82
CA PHE A 310 -23.55 5.83 0.73
C PHE A 310 -23.42 7.30 1.16
N ASN A 311 -23.83 7.64 2.38
CA ASN A 311 -23.69 8.99 2.93
C ASN A 311 -22.50 9.03 3.89
N PHE A 312 -21.65 10.04 3.74
CA PHE A 312 -20.47 10.27 4.57
C PHE A 312 -20.55 11.63 5.22
N ILE A 313 -20.35 11.67 6.52
CA ILE A 313 -19.97 12.90 7.20
C ILE A 313 -18.45 12.91 7.26
N ARG A 314 -17.85 13.98 6.77
CA ARG A 314 -16.42 14.25 6.92
C ARG A 314 -16.27 15.71 7.25
N ALA A 315 -16.05 16.00 8.53
CA ALA A 315 -15.75 17.34 8.98
C ALA A 315 -14.29 17.43 9.43
N CYS A 316 -13.68 18.58 9.21
CA CYS A 316 -12.36 18.92 9.69
C CYS A 316 -12.32 20.37 10.19
N TYR A 317 -11.86 20.56 11.42
CA TYR A 317 -11.75 21.86 12.06
C TYR A 317 -10.31 22.13 12.48
N VAL A 318 -9.83 23.33 12.18
CA VAL A 318 -8.54 23.82 12.67
C VAL A 318 -8.75 24.43 14.05
N LEU A 319 -8.05 23.87 15.03
CA LEU A 319 -8.16 24.22 16.44
C LEU A 319 -6.92 24.98 16.92
N PRO A 320 -7.04 25.80 17.98
CA PRO A 320 -5.88 26.31 18.68
C PRO A 320 -5.03 25.16 19.22
N ALA A 321 -3.70 25.30 19.19
CA ALA A 321 -2.78 24.28 19.71
C ALA A 321 -3.06 23.86 21.16
N SER A 322 -3.60 24.78 21.99
CA SER A 322 -3.97 24.50 23.38
C SER A 322 -5.19 23.59 23.54
N ALA A 323 -5.97 23.37 22.49
CA ALA A 323 -7.18 22.52 22.55
C ALA A 323 -6.83 21.03 22.63
N PHE A 324 -5.64 20.63 22.18
CA PHE A 324 -5.21 19.25 22.17
C PHE A 324 -3.88 19.10 22.92
N THR A 325 -3.87 18.28 23.96
CA THR A 325 -2.64 17.89 24.65
C THR A 325 -2.38 16.42 24.43
N PHE A 326 -1.11 16.06 24.22
CA PHE A 326 -0.74 14.70 23.89
C PHE A 326 0.54 14.29 24.60
N SER A 327 0.56 13.05 25.07
CA SER A 327 1.71 12.31 25.55
C SER A 327 1.64 10.86 25.07
N SER A 328 2.72 10.10 25.27
CA SER A 328 2.75 8.67 24.93
C SER A 328 1.80 7.80 25.79
N GLN A 329 1.25 8.34 26.88
CA GLN A 329 0.38 7.61 27.82
C GLN A 329 -1.04 8.15 27.86
N SER A 330 -1.27 9.38 27.42
CA SER A 330 -2.58 10.01 27.41
C SER A 330 -2.66 11.15 26.40
N ALA A 331 -3.88 11.44 25.95
CA ALA A 331 -4.18 12.67 25.23
C ALA A 331 -5.50 13.25 25.73
N THR A 332 -5.66 14.57 25.64
CA THR A 332 -6.93 15.24 25.91
C THR A 332 -7.26 16.22 24.81
N LEU A 333 -8.53 16.28 24.45
CA LEU A 333 -9.10 17.27 23.53
C LEU A 333 -10.19 18.04 24.27
N HIS A 334 -10.07 19.37 24.29
CA HIS A 334 -11.10 20.28 24.79
C HIS A 334 -11.32 21.37 23.74
N ALA A 335 -12.45 21.32 23.05
CA ALA A 335 -12.77 22.30 22.01
C ALA A 335 -14.25 22.68 21.99
N SER A 336 -14.50 23.92 21.55
CA SER A 336 -15.84 24.42 21.23
C SER A 336 -15.86 24.83 19.77
N ILE A 337 -16.72 24.17 19.00
CA ILE A 337 -16.96 24.45 17.60
C ILE A 337 -18.14 25.40 17.48
N VAL A 338 -17.90 26.49 16.78
CA VAL A 338 -18.88 27.51 16.40
C VAL A 338 -18.86 27.70 14.87
N PRO A 339 -19.87 28.34 14.26
CA PRO A 339 -19.92 28.50 12.80
C PRO A 339 -18.73 29.24 12.18
N SER A 340 -18.00 30.02 12.97
CA SER A 340 -16.79 30.73 12.54
C SER A 340 -15.49 29.97 12.78
N THR A 341 -15.55 28.72 13.27
CA THR A 341 -14.34 27.90 13.47
C THR A 341 -13.73 27.59 12.10
N PRO A 342 -12.43 27.84 11.88
CA PRO A 342 -11.83 27.57 10.59
C PRO A 342 -11.92 26.09 10.25
N MET A 343 -12.22 25.80 8.98
CA MET A 343 -12.21 24.45 8.43
C MET A 343 -10.85 24.15 7.81
N CYS A 344 -10.47 22.87 7.77
CA CYS A 344 -9.25 22.45 7.10
C CYS A 344 -9.37 22.65 5.58
N GLU A 345 -8.24 22.85 4.91
CA GLU A 345 -8.23 23.10 3.47
C GLU A 345 -8.91 21.97 2.67
N GLY A 346 -9.77 22.33 1.72
CA GLY A 346 -10.44 21.37 0.84
C GLY A 346 -11.58 20.56 1.47
N THR A 347 -12.06 20.93 2.66
CA THR A 347 -13.16 20.25 3.35
C THR A 347 -14.46 21.07 3.35
N THR A 348 -15.61 20.40 3.43
CA THR A 348 -16.90 21.02 3.76
C THR A 348 -17.48 20.34 4.99
N ASN A 349 -17.77 21.13 6.02
CA ASN A 349 -18.24 20.63 7.31
C ASN A 349 -19.77 20.57 7.33
N ASP A 350 -20.32 19.59 6.62
CA ASP A 350 -21.77 19.35 6.53
C ASP A 350 -22.19 18.16 7.39
N GLY A 351 -23.45 18.13 7.84
CA GLY A 351 -24.04 16.99 8.58
C GLY A 351 -23.79 16.99 10.08
N LEU A 352 -23.06 17.95 10.63
CA LEU A 352 -22.89 18.15 12.07
C LEU A 352 -23.71 19.36 12.58
N PRO A 353 -24.03 19.42 13.90
CA PRO A 353 -24.60 20.61 14.49
C PRO A 353 -23.74 21.86 14.22
N PRO A 354 -24.35 23.04 13.95
CA PRO A 354 -23.61 24.26 13.63
C PRO A 354 -22.72 24.76 14.78
N SER A 355 -23.00 24.30 16.00
CA SER A 355 -22.14 24.52 17.17
C SER A 355 -22.22 23.32 18.11
N PHE A 356 -21.08 22.89 18.64
CA PHE A 356 -20.99 21.83 19.62
C PHE A 356 -19.71 21.96 20.45
N THR A 357 -19.64 21.22 21.55
CA THR A 357 -18.47 21.09 22.42
C THR A 357 -18.02 19.65 22.43
N ILE A 358 -16.71 19.45 22.52
CA ILE A 358 -16.08 18.14 22.56
C ILE A 358 -15.04 18.13 23.67
N ASP A 359 -15.14 17.11 24.52
CA ASP A 359 -14.24 16.87 25.64
C ASP A 359 -13.93 15.38 25.66
N ILE A 360 -12.70 14.99 25.32
CA ILE A 360 -12.30 13.58 25.23
C ILE A 360 -10.94 13.40 25.89
N THR A 361 -10.83 12.33 26.67
CA THR A 361 -9.58 11.83 27.23
C THR A 361 -9.28 10.45 26.67
N TRP A 362 -8.08 10.26 26.15
CA TRP A 362 -7.50 8.98 25.76
C TRP A 362 -6.48 8.55 26.81
N THR A 363 -6.50 7.28 27.21
CA THR A 363 -5.54 6.68 28.15
C THR A 363 -5.00 5.39 27.58
N ALA A 364 -3.68 5.28 27.45
CA ALA A 364 -3.03 4.07 26.93
C ALA A 364 -3.34 2.84 27.80
N THR A 365 -3.58 1.69 27.17
CA THR A 365 -3.98 0.44 27.83
C THR A 365 -2.92 -0.66 27.77
N GLY A 366 -1.78 -0.39 27.15
CA GLY A 366 -0.74 -1.39 26.93
C GLY A 366 0.61 -0.80 26.54
N PRO A 367 1.60 -1.66 26.24
CA PRO A 367 2.91 -1.22 25.79
C PRO A 367 2.80 -0.46 24.48
N THR A 368 3.57 0.61 24.34
CA THR A 368 3.72 1.32 23.07
C THR A 368 4.48 0.44 22.08
N ALA A 369 3.85 0.15 20.94
CA ALA A 369 4.53 -0.41 19.79
C ALA A 369 5.28 0.69 19.04
N THR A 370 6.50 0.40 18.60
CA THR A 370 7.34 1.32 17.83
C THR A 370 7.76 0.65 16.53
N PHE A 371 7.61 1.34 15.42
CA PHE A 371 8.18 0.98 14.12
C PHE A 371 9.20 2.02 13.71
N ARG A 372 10.39 1.57 13.33
CA ARG A 372 11.42 2.41 12.73
C ARG A 372 11.64 1.94 11.32
N PHE A 373 11.79 2.85 10.38
CA PHE A 373 12.09 2.49 9.01
C PHE A 373 13.12 3.39 8.37
N THR A 374 13.77 2.85 7.34
CA THR A 374 14.59 3.58 6.40
C THR A 374 14.29 3.06 5.00
N THR A 375 14.01 3.96 4.07
CA THR A 375 13.79 3.64 2.67
C THR A 375 14.85 4.33 1.82
N SER A 376 15.36 3.64 0.81
CA SER A 376 16.24 4.19 -0.21
C SER A 376 15.78 3.75 -1.58
N ILE A 377 15.70 4.68 -2.51
CA ILE A 377 15.39 4.44 -3.92
C ILE A 377 16.51 5.06 -4.73
N GLY A 378 17.14 4.25 -5.57
CA GLY A 378 18.11 4.73 -6.55
C GLY A 378 17.62 4.44 -7.95
N CYS A 379 17.53 5.47 -8.79
CA CYS A 379 17.20 5.34 -10.21
C CYS A 379 18.48 5.52 -11.07
N GLY A 380 18.57 4.82 -12.21
CA GLY A 380 19.74 4.82 -13.09
C GLY A 380 20.17 6.18 -13.69
N GLY A 381 19.37 7.24 -13.48
CA GLY A 381 19.64 8.62 -13.90
C GLY A 381 20.21 9.55 -12.83
N GLY A 382 20.60 9.03 -11.66
CA GLY A 382 21.15 9.83 -10.55
C GLY A 382 20.10 10.46 -9.63
N ALA A 383 18.82 10.10 -9.81
CA ALA A 383 17.75 10.43 -8.87
C ALA A 383 17.83 9.50 -7.66
N HIS A 384 17.72 10.09 -6.47
CA HIS A 384 17.75 9.36 -5.21
C HIS A 384 16.67 9.90 -4.27
N PHE A 385 15.89 8.98 -3.71
CA PHE A 385 14.97 9.26 -2.62
C PHE A 385 15.42 8.48 -1.40
N GLY A 386 15.61 9.18 -0.28
CA GLY A 386 15.82 8.57 1.02
C GLY A 386 14.72 8.99 1.97
N SER A 387 14.20 8.07 2.78
CA SER A 387 13.35 8.43 3.92
C SER A 387 13.74 7.63 5.15
N SER A 388 13.48 8.20 6.32
CA SER A 388 13.58 7.50 7.59
C SER A 388 12.50 7.99 8.50
N GLY A 389 11.95 7.11 9.33
CA GLY A 389 10.95 7.54 10.28
C GLY A 389 10.79 6.61 11.46
N VAL A 390 10.10 7.14 12.46
CA VAL A 390 9.68 6.45 13.66
C VAL A 390 8.19 6.66 13.81
N GLN A 391 7.46 5.57 13.91
CA GLN A 391 6.04 5.55 14.22
C GLN A 391 5.85 4.86 15.55
N THR A 392 5.06 5.44 16.44
CA THR A 392 4.65 4.76 17.67
C THR A 392 3.15 4.66 17.71
N THR A 393 2.63 3.53 18.18
CA THR A 393 1.20 3.36 18.47
C THR A 393 1.02 2.73 19.84
N ALA A 394 -0.02 3.13 20.54
CA ALA A 394 -0.50 2.46 21.73
C ALA A 394 -2.01 2.26 21.60
N GLY A 395 -2.48 1.06 21.94
CA GLY A 395 -3.90 0.86 22.24
C GLY A 395 -4.31 1.77 23.41
N ALA A 396 -5.53 2.28 23.37
CA ALA A 396 -6.04 3.18 24.38
C ALA A 396 -7.53 2.92 24.66
N ASN A 397 -7.96 3.36 25.83
CA ASN A 397 -9.37 3.62 26.11
C ASN A 397 -9.62 5.11 25.93
N ALA A 398 -10.78 5.47 25.39
CA ALA A 398 -11.23 6.85 25.35
C ALA A 398 -12.54 7.02 26.13
N SER A 399 -12.67 8.17 26.77
CA SER A 399 -13.90 8.58 27.45
C SER A 399 -14.13 10.05 27.23
N GLY A 400 -15.38 10.47 27.10
CA GLY A 400 -15.66 11.86 26.86
C GLY A 400 -17.12 12.19 26.63
N THR A 401 -17.34 13.39 26.13
CA THR A 401 -18.64 13.94 25.77
C THR A 401 -18.54 14.70 24.44
N ILE A 402 -19.59 14.65 23.65
CA ILE A 402 -19.76 15.44 22.43
C ILE A 402 -21.19 15.98 22.42
N SER A 403 -21.37 17.26 22.71
CA SER A 403 -22.70 17.83 22.88
C SER A 403 -23.54 17.68 21.59
N GLY A 404 -24.74 17.12 21.72
CA GLY A 404 -25.63 16.86 20.58
C GLY A 404 -25.33 15.57 19.79
N ILE A 405 -24.30 14.81 20.17
CA ILE A 405 -23.97 13.49 19.58
C ILE A 405 -23.95 12.39 20.64
N ALA A 406 -23.16 12.58 21.70
CA ALA A 406 -23.02 11.63 22.80
C ALA A 406 -22.85 12.39 24.12
N THR A 407 -23.85 12.32 25.00
CA THR A 407 -23.81 12.95 26.33
C THR A 407 -22.71 12.37 27.21
N SER A 408 -22.37 11.10 27.02
CA SER A 408 -21.13 10.49 27.52
C SER A 408 -20.81 9.23 26.72
N PHE A 409 -19.53 8.90 26.56
CA PHE A 409 -19.12 7.63 25.94
C PHE A 409 -17.90 7.02 26.62
N GLN A 410 -17.74 5.72 26.41
CA GLN A 410 -16.55 4.93 26.73
C GLN A 410 -16.23 4.07 25.51
N SER A 411 -14.98 4.09 25.07
CA SER A 411 -14.53 3.34 23.90
C SER A 411 -13.25 2.58 24.24
N PRO A 412 -13.29 1.25 24.27
CA PRO A 412 -12.09 0.43 24.47
C PRO A 412 -11.26 0.22 23.20
N GLN A 413 -11.67 0.84 22.08
CA GLN A 413 -11.06 0.68 20.76
C GLN A 413 -10.41 1.99 20.31
N ALA A 414 -9.77 2.70 21.23
CA ALA A 414 -9.09 3.94 20.94
C ALA A 414 -7.59 3.71 20.66
N SER A 415 -6.92 4.71 20.09
CA SER A 415 -5.48 4.63 19.83
C SER A 415 -4.78 5.97 20.01
N LEU A 416 -3.53 5.92 20.43
CA LEU A 416 -2.58 7.04 20.48
C LEU A 416 -1.45 6.74 19.52
N ASN A 417 -1.12 7.68 18.64
CA ASN A 417 -0.15 7.49 17.59
C ASN A 417 0.79 8.70 17.49
N THR A 418 2.06 8.45 17.23
CA THR A 418 3.01 9.48 16.79
C THR A 418 3.71 9.02 15.53
N ASN A 419 4.12 9.98 14.72
CA ASN A 419 4.88 9.77 13.50
C ASN A 419 5.92 10.87 13.40
N ASP A 420 7.17 10.51 13.18
CA ASP A 420 8.29 11.41 12.92
C ASP A 420 9.01 10.88 11.69
N VAL A 421 8.98 11.62 10.59
CA VAL A 421 9.50 11.17 9.30
C VAL A 421 10.36 12.28 8.70
N SER A 422 11.56 11.90 8.31
CA SER A 422 12.44 12.72 7.47
C SER A 422 12.54 12.11 6.09
N PHE A 423 12.63 12.95 5.07
CA PHE A 423 12.95 12.49 3.72
C PHE A 423 13.82 13.49 2.98
N HIS A 424 14.63 12.93 2.09
CA HIS A 424 15.62 13.59 1.27
C HIS A 424 15.39 13.19 -0.18
N ILE A 425 15.26 14.18 -1.05
CA ILE A 425 15.04 13.99 -2.48
C ILE A 425 16.15 14.70 -3.25
N ALA A 426 16.90 13.94 -4.04
CA ALA A 426 17.97 14.44 -4.90
C ALA A 426 17.79 13.98 -6.36
N GLY A 427 18.28 14.80 -7.29
CA GLY A 427 18.20 14.54 -8.73
C GLY A 427 16.87 14.94 -9.37
N LYS A 428 16.73 14.70 -10.68
CA LYS A 428 15.46 14.89 -11.42
C LYS A 428 14.61 13.64 -11.27
N SER A 429 13.28 13.80 -11.18
CA SER A 429 12.31 12.72 -10.95
C SER A 429 12.58 11.45 -11.79
N CYS A 430 12.41 10.30 -11.14
CA CYS A 430 12.07 9.06 -11.84
C CYS A 430 10.61 9.17 -12.34
#